data_AF-A0A8S3CGK2-F1
#
_entry.id   AF-A0A8S3CGK2-F1
#
_cell.length_a   1.000
_cell.length_b   1.000
_cell.length_c   1.000
_cell.angle_alpha   90.00
_cell.angle_beta   90.00
_cell.angle_gamma   90.00
#
_symmetry.space_group_name_H-M   'P 1'
#
loop_
_entity.id
_entity.type
_entity.pdbx_description
1 polymer ?
#
loop_
_entity_poly.entity_id
_entity_poly.type
_entity_poly.pdbx_seq_one_letter_code
_entity_poly.pdbx_strand_id
1 'polypeptide(L)' 'MKKGAHVPYRDSKLTRLLQDSLGGNSRTLMIACISPVDRDFSETKSTLNYAQRA' A
#
# COMPACT_ATOMS: atom_id res chain seq x y z
N MET A 1 8.47 -7.19 24.63
CA MET A 1 8.77 -6.18 23.59
C MET A 1 8.48 -6.80 22.23
N LYS A 2 7.38 -6.43 21.56
CA LYS A 2 7.09 -6.95 20.21
C LYS A 2 8.14 -6.36 19.25
N LYS A 3 9.18 -7.14 18.91
CA LYS A 3 9.95 -6.87 17.68
C LYS A 3 8.92 -6.82 16.55
N GLY A 4 8.82 -5.68 15.86
CA GLY A 4 7.82 -5.46 14.82
C GLY A 4 7.76 -6.68 13.90
N ALA A 5 6.55 -7.13 13.57
CA ALA A 5 6.35 -8.25 12.67
C ALA A 5 7.22 -8.07 11.42
N HIS A 6 7.93 -9.12 11.02
CA HIS A 6 8.78 -9.06 9.83
C HIS A 6 7.94 -8.58 8.64
N VAL A 7 8.24 -7.39 8.12
CA VAL A 7 7.57 -6.86 6.93
C VAL A 7 8.28 -7.45 5.72
N PRO A 8 7.59 -8.22 4.86
CA PRO A 8 8.23 -9.01 3.82
C PRO A 8 8.54 -8.16 2.57
N TYR A 9 9.32 -7.08 2.74
CA TYR A 9 9.73 -6.21 1.63
C TYR A 9 10.48 -6.96 0.52
N ARG A 10 11.04 -8.14 0.82
CA ARG A 10 11.81 -8.97 -0.12
C ARG A 10 10.95 -9.82 -1.05
N ASP A 11 9.64 -9.91 -0.82
CA ASP A 11 8.73 -10.71 -1.65
C ASP A 11 8.58 -10.15 -3.06
N SER A 12 8.78 -8.83 -3.23
CA SER A 12 8.84 -8.21 -4.56
C SER A 12 10.03 -7.27 -4.69
N LYS A 13 10.55 -7.16 -5.91
CA LYS A 13 11.62 -6.19 -6.22
C LYS A 13 11.16 -4.75 -5.96
N LEU A 14 9.88 -4.45 -6.20
CA LEU A 14 9.30 -3.12 -5.99
C LEU A 14 9.28 -2.76 -4.50
N THR A 15 8.74 -3.63 -3.64
CA THR A 15 8.69 -3.41 -2.18
C THR A 15 10.06 -3.37 -1.54
N ARG A 16 11.06 -4.03 -2.14
CA ARG A 16 12.46 -3.96 -1.69
C ARG A 16 13.08 -2.61 -2.01
N LEU A 17 12.80 -2.05 -3.18
CA LEU A 17 13.24 -0.69 -3.55
C LEU A 17 12.55 0.37 -2.69
N LEU A 18 11.26 0.17 -2.37
CA LEU A 18 10.47 1.08 -1.57
C LEU A 18 10.57 0.85 -0.05
N GLN A 19 11.44 -0.06 0.41
CA GLN A 19 11.55 -0.44 1.83
C GLN A 19 11.79 0.79 2.73
N ASP A 20 12.67 1.70 2.30
CA ASP A 20 12.99 2.92 3.06
C ASP A 20 11.83 3.93 3.05
N SER A 21 11.02 3.93 1.98
CA SER A 21 9.83 4.78 1.86
C SER A 21 8.64 4.24 2.68
N LEU A 22 8.45 2.93 2.73
CA LEU A 22 7.27 2.31 3.37
C LEU A 22 7.46 2.00 4.87
N GLY A 23 8.70 1.84 5.34
CA GLY A 23 8.98 1.50 6.73
C GLY A 23 10.15 2.25 7.39
N GLY A 24 10.78 3.19 6.68
CA GLY A 24 11.85 4.05 7.20
C GLY A 24 11.34 5.40 7.71
N ASN A 25 12.24 6.38 7.84
CA ASN A 25 11.93 7.76 8.26
C ASN A 25 11.51 8.66 7.09
N SER A 26 10.82 8.09 6.10
CA SER A 26 10.38 8.82 4.90
C SER A 26 8.94 9.30 5.07
N ARG A 27 8.63 10.46 4.50
CA ARG A 27 7.24 10.85 4.28
C ARG A 27 6.79 10.22 2.97
N THR A 28 5.74 9.41 3.03
CA THR A 28 5.22 8.71 1.86
C THR A 28 3.77 9.07 1.67
N LEU A 29 3.42 9.41 0.43
CA LEU A 29 2.06 9.72 0.00
C LEU A 29 1.62 8.64 -0.97
N MET A 30 0.39 8.18 -0.80
CA MET A 30 -0.25 7.24 -1.70
C MET A 30 -1.44 7.92 -2.36
N ILE A 31 -1.52 7.82 -3.69
CA ILE A 31 -2.63 8.37 -4.49
C ILE A 31 -3.46 7.19 -5.00
N ALA A 32 -4.70 7.11 -4.54
CA ALA A 32 -5.66 6.10 -5.00
C ALA A 32 -6.45 6.63 -6.21
N CYS A 33 -6.19 6.07 -7.39
CA CYS A 33 -6.93 6.40 -8.61
C CYS A 33 -8.12 5.44 -8.76
N ILE A 34 -9.33 5.97 -8.85
CA ILE A 34 -10.57 5.18 -8.98
C ILE A 34 -11.37 5.59 -10.21
N SER A 35 -12.15 4.65 -10.75
CA SER A 35 -13.07 4.88 -11.86
C SER A 35 -14.46 5.21 -11.31
N PRO A 36 -15.16 6.24 -11.80
CA PRO A 36 -16.52 6.57 -11.37
C PRO A 36 -17.59 5.66 -11.99
N VAL A 37 -17.21 4.63 -12.75
CA VAL A 37 -18.17 3.76 -13.46
C VAL A 37 -18.63 2.61 -12.56
N ASP A 38 -19.93 2.36 -12.53
CA ASP A 38 -20.55 1.32 -11.68
C ASP A 38 -19.98 -0.09 -11.92
N ARG A 39 -19.60 -0.43 -13.17
CA ARG A 39 -19.00 -1.73 -13.49
C ARG A 39 -17.67 -1.97 -12.76
N ASP A 40 -16.96 -0.89 -12.42
CA ASP A 40 -15.66 -0.91 -11.75
C ASP A 40 -15.82 -0.77 -10.22
N PHE A 41 -17.05 -0.83 -9.69
CA PHE A 41 -17.34 -0.61 -8.27
C PHE A 41 -16.59 -1.58 -7.36
N SER A 42 -16.46 -2.85 -7.75
CA SER A 42 -15.72 -3.87 -6.99
C SER A 42 -14.24 -3.49 -6.84
N GLU A 43 -13.59 -3.12 -7.94
CA GLU A 43 -12.18 -2.72 -7.96
C GLU A 43 -11.95 -1.39 -7.24
N THR A 44 -12.87 -0.44 -7.40
CA THR A 44 -12.89 0.84 -6.68
C THR A 44 -12.95 0.61 -5.18
N LYS A 45 -13.85 -0.28 -4.72
CA LYS A 45 -13.97 -0.65 -3.31
C LYS A 45 -12.70 -1.31 -2.78
N SER A 46 -12.10 -2.23 -3.54
CA SER A 46 -10.81 -2.85 -3.20
C SER A 46 -9.69 -1.82 -3.07
N THR A 47 -9.62 -0.88 -3.99
CA THR A 47 -8.63 0.22 -4.00
C THR A 47 -8.80 1.13 -2.78
N LEU A 48 -10.05 1.51 -2.46
CA LEU A 48 -10.36 2.32 -1.26
C LEU A 48 -10.05 1.56 0.03
N ASN A 49 -10.35 0.27 0.10
CA ASN A 49 -10.01 -0.55 1.27
C ASN A 49 -8.49 -0.62 1.49
N TYR A 50 -7.70 -0.70 0.42
CA TYR A 50 -6.25 -0.61 0.53
C TYR A 50 -5.81 0.77 1.00
N ALA A 51 -6.40 1.85 0.44
CA ALA A 51 -6.13 3.22 0.84
C ALA A 51 -6.45 3.54 2.30
N GLN A 52 -7.51 2.93 2.85
CA GLN A 52 -7.89 3.10 4.26
C GLN A 52 -6.93 2.39 5.23
N ARG A 53 -6.23 1.34 4.77
CA ARG A 53 -5.33 0.53 5.62
C ARG A 53 -3.88 1.03 5.60
N ALA A 54 -3.53 1.85 4.63
CA ALA A 54 -2.24 2.51 4.51
C ALA A 54 -2.14 3.68 5.52
#